data_AF-A0A9X8DRA6-F1
#
_entry.id   AF-A0A9X8DRA6-F1
#
_cell.length_a   1.000
_cell.length_b   1.000
_cell.length_c   1.000
_cell.angle_alpha   90.00
_cell.angle_beta   90.00
_cell.angle_gamma   90.00
#
_symmetry.space_group_name_H-M   'P 1'
#
loop_
_entity.id
_entity.type
_entity.pdbx_description
1 polymer ?
#
loop_
_entity_poly.entity_id
_entity_poly.type
_entity_poly.pdbx_seq_one_letter_code
_entity_poly.pdbx_strand_id
1 'polypeptide(L)' 'TVMKGFSSRTDIEGASKAWDVKRANSLAFQKWMENRAYIEELKATFALYFKEVTGEPSPGQLGLHPGK' A
#
# COMPACT_ATOMS: atom_id res chain seq x y z
N THR A 1 -16.58 18.95 -2.04
CA THR A 1 -16.81 17.70 -2.80
C THR A 1 -16.31 16.54 -1.96
N VAL A 2 -17.20 15.74 -1.37
CA VAL A 2 -16.79 14.50 -0.70
C VAL A 2 -16.16 13.63 -1.78
N MET A 3 -14.86 13.31 -1.68
CA MET A 3 -14.27 12.28 -2.53
C MET A 3 -15.09 11.02 -2.31
N LYS A 4 -15.94 10.65 -3.27
CA LYS A 4 -16.59 9.34 -3.28
C LYS A 4 -15.48 8.32 -3.43
N GLY A 5 -15.03 7.76 -2.31
CA GLY A 5 -13.99 6.76 -2.26
C GLY A 5 -14.40 5.48 -2.99
N PHE A 6 -13.45 4.57 -3.15
CA PHE A 6 -13.74 3.23 -3.65
C PHE A 6 -14.35 2.37 -2.55
N SER A 7 -15.22 1.44 -2.92
CA SER A 7 -15.71 0.39 -2.04
C SER A 7 -15.17 -0.97 -2.49
N SER A 8 -14.87 -1.84 -1.53
CA SER A 8 -14.63 -3.27 -1.80
C SER A 8 -15.92 -4.01 -2.15
N ARG A 9 -17.07 -3.51 -1.69
CA ARG A 9 -18.39 -4.07 -1.95
C ARG A 9 -18.89 -3.69 -3.34
N THR A 10 -19.46 -4.67 -4.05
CA THR A 10 -20.00 -4.50 -5.40
C THR A 10 -21.43 -3.93 -5.42
N ASP A 11 -22.11 -3.95 -4.28
CA ASP A 11 -23.52 -3.60 -4.12
C ASP A 11 -23.74 -2.19 -3.54
N ILE A 12 -22.67 -1.39 -3.41
CA ILE A 12 -22.80 0.02 -3.01
C ILE A 12 -23.04 0.89 -4.23
N GLU A 13 -24.23 1.49 -4.29
CA GLU A 13 -24.59 2.43 -5.34
C GLU A 13 -23.82 3.75 -5.22
N GLY A 14 -23.43 4.31 -6.37
CA GLY A 14 -22.76 5.61 -6.43
C GLY A 14 -21.30 5.64 -5.97
N ALA A 15 -20.75 4.50 -5.52
CA ALA A 15 -19.32 4.35 -5.27
C ALA A 15 -18.58 4.00 -6.57
N SER A 16 -17.41 4.62 -6.78
CA SER A 16 -16.53 4.21 -7.87
C SER A 16 -15.96 2.82 -7.58
N LYS A 17 -15.72 2.03 -8.64
CA LYS A 17 -15.11 0.70 -8.54
C LYS A 17 -13.61 0.79 -8.82
N ALA A 18 -12.77 0.38 -7.87
CA ALA A 18 -11.32 0.51 -7.99
C ALA A 18 -10.75 -0.32 -9.15
N TRP A 19 -11.34 -1.49 -9.42
CA TRP A 19 -10.90 -2.42 -10.48
C TRP A 19 -11.23 -1.95 -11.90
N ASP A 20 -12.13 -0.97 -12.07
CA ASP A 20 -12.41 -0.38 -13.38
C ASP A 20 -11.29 0.60 -13.81
N VAL A 21 -10.44 1.04 -12.87
CA VAL A 21 -9.29 1.92 -13.15
C VAL A 21 -8.13 1.09 -13.71
N LYS A 22 -8.18 0.79 -15.00
CA LYS A 22 -7.15 -0.02 -15.71
C LYS A 22 -5.72 0.45 -15.45
N ARG A 23 -5.52 1.78 -15.37
CA ARG A 23 -4.19 2.39 -15.16
C ARG A 23 -3.61 2.13 -13.76
N ALA A 24 -4.45 1.82 -12.78
CA ALA A 24 -4.02 1.48 -11.43
C ALA A 24 -3.46 0.05 -11.32
N ASN A 25 -3.89 -0.86 -12.21
CA ASN A 25 -3.36 -2.22 -12.33
C ASN A 25 -3.21 -2.96 -10.97
N SER A 26 -4.23 -2.86 -10.11
CA SER A 26 -4.19 -3.32 -8.72
C SER A 26 -3.84 -4.81 -8.58
N LEU A 27 -4.27 -5.65 -9.52
CA LEU A 27 -3.94 -7.07 -9.52
C LEU A 27 -2.45 -7.33 -9.78
N ALA A 28 -1.79 -6.52 -10.62
CA ALA A 28 -0.36 -6.66 -10.86
C ALA A 28 0.46 -6.24 -9.63
N PHE A 29 0.00 -5.25 -8.85
CA PHE A 29 0.65 -4.88 -7.59
C PHE A 29 0.68 -6.05 -6.60
N GLN A 30 -0.42 -6.81 -6.48
CA GLN A 30 -0.45 -8.01 -5.63
C GLN A 30 0.59 -9.05 -6.09
N LYS A 31 0.59 -9.41 -7.37
CA LYS A 31 1.56 -10.37 -7.93
C LYS A 31 3.01 -9.89 -7.77
N TRP A 32 3.23 -8.59 -7.90
CA TRP A 32 4.54 -7.99 -7.73
C TRP A 32 5.07 -8.11 -6.28
N MET A 33 4.19 -7.96 -5.29
CA MET A 33 4.54 -8.08 -3.87
C MET A 33 4.89 -9.52 -3.43
N GLU A 34 4.53 -10.53 -4.22
CA GLU A 34 4.85 -11.95 -3.94
C GLU A 34 6.36 -12.21 -4.08
N ASN A 35 7.07 -11.49 -4.95
CA ASN A 35 8.51 -11.63 -5.10
C ASN A 35 9.28 -10.78 -4.08
N ARG A 36 9.43 -11.32 -2.86
CA ARG A 36 10.11 -10.61 -1.76
C ARG A 36 11.56 -10.22 -2.07
N ALA A 37 12.30 -11.06 -2.79
CA ALA A 37 13.70 -10.78 -3.13
C ALA A 37 13.83 -9.53 -4.02
N TYR A 38 13.01 -9.45 -5.06
CA TYR A 38 12.98 -8.29 -5.95
C TYR A 38 12.57 -7.00 -5.22
N ILE A 39 11.58 -7.09 -4.31
CA ILE A 39 11.13 -5.95 -3.51
C ILE A 39 12.25 -5.41 -2.61
N GLU A 40 13.01 -6.28 -1.96
CA GLU A 40 14.11 -5.84 -1.09
C GLU A 40 15.28 -5.25 -1.90
N GLU A 41 15.59 -5.78 -3.09
CA GLU A 41 16.57 -5.19 -4.00
C GLU A 41 16.15 -3.76 -4.45
N LEU A 42 14.89 -3.58 -4.81
CA LEU A 42 14.37 -2.27 -5.20
C LEU A 42 14.41 -1.28 -4.03
N LYS A 43 14.04 -1.71 -2.81
CA LYS A 43 14.14 -0.86 -1.61
C LYS A 43 15.58 -0.46 -1.30
N ALA A 44 16.53 -1.39 -1.42
CA ALA A 44 17.95 -1.09 -1.26
C ALA A 44 18.41 -0.06 -2.31
N THR A 45 17.96 -0.21 -3.55
CA THR A 45 18.22 0.77 -4.62
C THR A 45 17.64 2.14 -4.26
N PHE A 46 16.40 2.19 -3.76
CA PHE A 46 15.76 3.43 -3.31
C PHE A 46 16.53 4.09 -2.16
N ALA A 47 17.08 3.32 -1.22
CA ALA A 47 17.90 3.86 -0.13
C ALA A 47 19.16 4.57 -0.65
N LEU A 48 19.74 4.14 -1.78
CA LEU A 48 20.87 4.84 -2.40
C LEU A 48 20.49 6.25 -2.89
N TYR A 49 19.25 6.43 -3.37
CA TYR A 49 18.78 7.70 -3.93
C TYR A 49 18.11 8.60 -2.89
N PHE A 50 17.29 8.03 -2.00
CA PHE A 50 16.48 8.76 -1.03
C PHE A 50 17.09 8.79 0.37
N LYS A 51 18.19 8.07 0.58
CA LYS A 51 18.83 7.83 1.89
C LYS A 51 17.95 6.95 2.79
N GLU A 52 18.46 6.66 3.98
CA GLU A 52 17.71 5.93 5.01
C GLU A 52 16.52 6.75 5.51
N VAL A 53 15.43 6.05 5.83
CA VAL A 53 14.24 6.65 6.43
C VAL A 53 14.58 7.10 7.85
N THR A 54 14.32 8.36 8.16
CA THR A 54 14.59 8.95 9.48
C THR A 54 13.29 9.34 10.20
N GLY A 55 13.35 9.42 11.53
CA GLY A 55 12.22 9.76 12.40
C GLY A 55 11.52 8.53 12.99
N GLU A 56 10.72 8.77 14.03
CA GLU A 56 9.94 7.71 14.67
C GLU A 56 8.81 7.20 13.75
N PRO A 57 8.47 5.90 13.79
CA PRO A 57 7.32 5.38 13.07
C PRO A 57 6.05 6.15 13.47
N SER A 58 5.25 6.59 12.50
CA SER A 58 4.03 7.37 12.79
C SER A 58 3.04 6.68 13.73
N PRO A 59 2.86 5.33 13.68
CA PRO A 59 2.04 4.61 14.67
C PRO A 59 2.72 4.40 16.05
N GLY A 60 3.98 4.83 16.22
CA GLY A 60 4.82 4.50 17.37
C GLY A 60 5.35 3.06 17.36
N GLN A 61 5.85 2.61 18.50
CA GLN A 61 6.37 1.25 18.72
C GLN A 61 5.32 0.39 19.43
N LEU A 62 4.57 -0.41 18.68
CA LEU A 62 3.45 -1.20 19.21
C LEU A 62 3.89 -2.46 20.01
N GLY A 63 5.13 -2.93 19.81
CA GLY A 63 5.62 -4.15 20.45
C GLY A 63 4.90 -5.43 20.00
N LEU A 64 5.05 -6.51 20.77
CA LEU A 64 4.52 -7.83 20.42
C LEU A 64 3.03 -8.00 20.76
N HIS A 65 2.53 -7.30 21.78
CA HIS A 65 1.17 -7.47 22.31
C HIS A 65 0.47 -6.13 22.53
N PRO A 66 0.14 -5.38 21.46
CA PRO A 66 -0.63 -4.16 21.59
C PRO A 66 -2.03 -4.46 22.15
N GLY A 67 -2.37 -3.87 23.30
CA GLY A 67 -3.70 -3.94 23.90
C GLY A 67 -4.03 -5.21 24.71
N LYS A 68 -3.04 -6.09 24.98
CA LYS A 68 -3.16 -7.05 26.08
C LYS A 68 -2.92 -6.37 27.42
#